data_AF-A0A146FW08-F1
#
_entry.id   AF-A0A146FW08-F1
#
_cell.length_a   1.000
_cell.length_b   1.000
_cell.length_c   1.000
_cell.angle_alpha   90.00
_cell.angle_beta   90.00
_cell.angle_gamma   90.00
#
_symmetry.space_group_name_H-M   'P 1'
#
loop_
_entity.id
_entity.type
_entity.pdbx_description
1 polymer ?
#
loop_
_entity_poly.entity_id
_entity_poly.type
_entity_poly.pdbx_seq_one_letter_code
_entity_poly.pdbx_strand_id
1 'polypeptide(L)'
;MLFKGELNRAPIKNPARVLDIGTGTGIWAIDYAEIPPNCRFEVDDFEQPWSYSKPFDYIHGRELEGCVRDIDNLYRQALENLKPGGWMEMASMEVNTYSDDDTHLRAKNLLEGIVYMHDCAREYGKDMTSVHSWKEKMEKAGFVNVREEIFKLPQSPWPKDPKMKDLGRYHQVNMFEALGPYCYALFTRVMGWERTEIEVFVAGMKQELRDLNNHLYTKVHIVYGQRPE
;
A
#
# COMPACT_ATOMS: atom_id res chain seq x y z
N MET A 1 -12.93 4.58 -7.99
CA MET A 1 -13.18 5.96 -7.54
C MET A 1 -11.91 6.81 -7.37
N LEU A 2 -10.76 6.29 -6.94
CA LEU A 2 -9.48 7.02 -7.04
C LEU A 2 -8.88 6.92 -8.46
N PHE A 3 -8.89 5.71 -9.04
CA PHE A 3 -8.30 5.41 -10.35
C PHE A 3 -9.29 5.50 -11.52
N LYS A 4 -10.41 6.22 -11.36
CA LYS A 4 -11.45 6.39 -12.41
C LYS A 4 -12.00 5.08 -13.04
N GLY A 5 -11.83 3.94 -12.37
CA GLY A 5 -12.28 2.62 -12.86
C GLY A 5 -11.18 1.80 -13.52
N GLU A 6 -9.97 2.34 -13.66
CA GLU A 6 -8.80 1.58 -14.10
C GLU A 6 -8.29 0.67 -12.97
N LEU A 7 -7.84 -0.54 -13.32
CA LEU A 7 -7.28 -1.53 -12.38
C LEU A 7 -5.75 -1.52 -12.34
N ASN A 8 -5.10 -0.80 -13.25
CA ASN A 8 -3.66 -0.64 -13.35
C ASN A 8 -3.32 0.71 -13.99
N ARG A 9 -2.12 1.24 -13.71
CA ARG A 9 -1.57 2.48 -14.31
C ARG A 9 -0.48 2.21 -15.34
N ALA A 10 0.24 1.10 -15.19
CA ALA A 10 1.20 0.60 -16.15
C ALA A 10 0.53 0.43 -17.52
N PRO A 11 1.13 0.91 -18.63
CA PRO A 11 0.52 0.89 -19.96
C PRO A 11 0.63 -0.50 -20.63
N ILE A 12 0.28 -1.55 -19.89
CA ILE A 12 0.27 -2.93 -20.38
C ILE A 12 -1.01 -3.22 -21.18
N LYS A 13 -0.87 -3.98 -22.28
CA LYS A 13 -1.97 -4.35 -23.16
C LYS A 13 -2.04 -5.87 -23.28
N ASN A 14 -3.22 -6.43 -23.01
CA ASN A 14 -3.54 -7.86 -23.18
C ASN A 14 -2.50 -8.81 -22.54
N PRO A 15 -2.18 -8.67 -21.23
CA PRO A 15 -1.23 -9.57 -20.59
C PRO A 15 -1.78 -11.01 -20.55
N ALA A 16 -0.92 -11.99 -20.80
CA ALA A 16 -1.30 -13.40 -20.79
C ALA A 16 -0.96 -14.09 -19.47
N ARG A 17 0.09 -13.66 -18.77
CA ARG A 17 0.49 -14.15 -17.45
C ARG A 17 0.67 -12.96 -16.51
N VAL A 18 -0.13 -12.92 -15.46
CA VAL A 18 -0.08 -11.88 -14.43
C VAL A 18 0.22 -12.51 -13.08
N LEU A 19 1.14 -11.92 -12.32
CA LEU A 19 1.38 -12.26 -10.93
C LEU A 19 0.83 -11.15 -10.04
N ASP A 20 -0.04 -11.50 -9.09
CA ASP A 20 -0.55 -10.59 -8.06
C ASP A 20 0.11 -10.93 -6.72
N ILE A 21 1.09 -10.14 -6.31
CA ILE A 21 1.83 -10.36 -5.06
C ILE A 21 1.06 -9.80 -3.87
N GLY A 22 0.88 -10.63 -2.83
CA GLY A 22 0.10 -10.28 -1.65
C GLY A 22 -1.40 -10.09 -1.93
N THR A 23 -1.97 -10.95 -2.77
CA THR A 23 -3.37 -10.88 -3.27
C THR A 23 -4.46 -10.78 -2.19
N GLY A 24 -4.16 -11.17 -0.95
CA GLY A 24 -5.11 -11.10 0.17
C GLY A 24 -6.35 -11.95 -0.11
N THR A 25 -7.53 -11.34 -0.06
CA THR A 25 -8.81 -12.00 -0.42
C THR A 25 -9.02 -12.16 -1.92
N GLY A 26 -8.12 -11.66 -2.76
CA GLY A 26 -8.15 -11.82 -4.22
C GLY A 26 -9.10 -10.88 -4.95
N ILE A 27 -9.63 -9.82 -4.30
CA ILE A 27 -10.59 -8.89 -4.94
C ILE A 27 -10.01 -8.29 -6.22
N TRP A 28 -8.76 -7.82 -6.19
CA TRP A 28 -8.12 -7.27 -7.39
C TRP A 28 -7.94 -8.34 -8.47
N ALA A 29 -7.49 -9.54 -8.09
CA ALA A 29 -7.32 -10.65 -9.01
C ALA A 29 -8.64 -11.04 -9.71
N ILE A 30 -9.74 -11.09 -8.97
CA ILE A 30 -11.08 -11.38 -9.52
C ILE A 30 -11.48 -10.30 -10.53
N ASP A 31 -11.45 -9.04 -10.12
CA ASP A 31 -11.81 -7.91 -11.00
C ASP A 31 -10.92 -7.85 -12.24
N TYR A 32 -9.63 -8.14 -12.09
CA TYR A 32 -8.67 -8.13 -13.20
C TYR A 32 -8.89 -9.31 -14.15
N ALA A 33 -9.23 -10.51 -13.66
CA ALA A 33 -9.47 -11.69 -14.49
C ALA A 33 -10.68 -11.56 -15.42
N GLU A 34 -11.65 -10.71 -15.08
CA GLU A 34 -12.79 -10.41 -15.95
C GLU A 34 -12.38 -9.61 -17.21
N ILE A 35 -11.16 -9.03 -17.23
CA ILE A 35 -10.68 -8.20 -18.35
C ILE A 35 -9.97 -9.05 -19.44
N PRO A 36 -8.96 -9.91 -19.14
CA PRO A 36 -8.42 -10.86 -20.10
C PRO A 36 -8.90 -12.31 -19.80
N PRO A 37 -9.46 -13.03 -20.79
CA PRO A 37 -10.02 -14.37 -20.59
C PRO A 37 -8.98 -15.48 -20.30
N ASN A 38 -7.70 -15.14 -20.20
CA ASN A 38 -6.57 -16.06 -20.10
C ASN A 38 -5.64 -15.83 -18.90
N CYS A 39 -6.11 -15.14 -17.84
CA CYS A 39 -5.30 -14.91 -16.64
C CYS A 39 -5.18 -16.17 -15.77
N ARG A 40 -3.99 -16.41 -15.19
CA ARG A 40 -3.75 -17.48 -14.20
C ARG A 40 -3.04 -16.89 -12.99
N PHE A 41 -3.56 -17.18 -11.80
CA PHE A 41 -3.03 -16.71 -10.52
C PHE A 41 -2.17 -17.79 -9.85
N GLU A 42 -1.11 -17.35 -9.17
CA GLU A 42 -0.20 -18.20 -8.39
C GLU A 42 -0.13 -17.62 -6.96
N VAL A 43 -0.28 -18.47 -5.94
CA VAL A 43 -0.20 -18.08 -4.51
C VAL A 43 1.12 -18.58 -3.97
N ASP A 44 2.01 -17.66 -3.66
CA ASP A 44 3.33 -17.95 -3.08
C ASP A 44 3.77 -16.82 -2.14
N ASP A 45 4.73 -17.11 -1.26
CA ASP A 45 5.41 -16.08 -0.46
C ASP A 45 6.36 -15.29 -1.36
N PHE A 46 5.97 -14.04 -1.66
CA PHE A 46 6.74 -13.17 -2.54
C PHE A 46 8.11 -12.78 -1.95
N GLU A 47 8.38 -13.01 -0.67
CA GLU A 47 9.70 -12.77 -0.06
C GLU A 47 10.68 -13.94 -0.27
N GLN A 48 10.22 -15.12 -0.68
CA GLN A 48 11.09 -16.26 -0.99
C GLN A 48 11.72 -16.12 -2.39
N PRO A 49 12.77 -16.91 -2.70
CA PRO A 49 13.28 -17.04 -4.06
C PRO A 49 12.21 -17.54 -5.03
N TRP A 50 11.92 -16.76 -6.07
CA TRP A 50 10.91 -17.11 -7.05
C TRP A 50 11.40 -18.20 -8.00
N SER A 51 10.73 -19.36 -7.99
CA SER A 51 11.08 -20.53 -8.82
C SER A 51 10.15 -20.74 -10.01
N TYR A 52 9.59 -19.66 -10.57
CA TYR A 52 8.64 -19.75 -11.68
C TYR A 52 9.31 -20.27 -12.96
N SER A 53 8.66 -21.21 -13.64
CA SER A 53 9.19 -21.83 -14.87
C SER A 53 9.07 -20.95 -16.11
N LYS A 54 8.22 -19.91 -16.07
CA LYS A 54 7.94 -19.01 -17.18
C LYS A 54 7.76 -17.58 -16.68
N PRO A 55 8.30 -16.59 -17.42
CA PRO A 55 8.14 -15.19 -17.04
C PRO A 55 6.69 -14.70 -17.18
N PHE A 56 6.42 -13.59 -16.50
CA PHE A 56 5.13 -12.88 -16.50
C PHE A 56 5.14 -11.70 -17.47
N ASP A 57 3.96 -11.35 -17.97
CA ASP A 57 3.75 -10.12 -18.73
C ASP A 57 3.58 -8.92 -17.78
N TYR A 58 2.92 -9.16 -16.65
CA TYR A 58 2.60 -8.16 -15.64
C TYR A 58 2.81 -8.72 -14.23
N ILE A 59 3.38 -7.91 -13.34
CA ILE A 59 3.44 -8.19 -11.91
C ILE A 59 2.83 -7.00 -11.20
N HIS A 60 1.87 -7.26 -10.32
CA HIS A 60 1.13 -6.25 -9.59
C HIS A 60 1.22 -6.55 -8.10
N GLY A 61 1.36 -5.50 -7.28
CA GLY A 61 1.24 -5.58 -5.83
C GLY A 61 0.47 -4.39 -5.27
N ARG A 62 -0.39 -4.62 -4.29
CA ARG A 62 -1.19 -3.55 -3.68
C ARG A 62 -1.25 -3.68 -2.17
N GLU A 63 -1.12 -2.56 -1.47
CA GLU A 63 -1.07 -2.47 0.00
C GLU A 63 0.02 -3.36 0.63
N LEU A 64 1.25 -3.21 0.12
CA LEU A 64 2.42 -3.98 0.56
C LEU A 64 3.40 -3.19 1.45
N GLU A 65 3.08 -1.94 1.79
CA GLU A 65 3.87 -1.19 2.77
C GLU A 65 3.87 -1.91 4.13
N GLY A 66 5.04 -2.05 4.76
CA GLY A 66 5.18 -2.84 5.99
C GLY A 66 5.06 -4.36 5.79
N CYS A 67 4.92 -4.85 4.55
CA CYS A 67 4.87 -6.28 4.23
C CYS A 67 6.17 -6.80 3.61
N VAL A 68 7.01 -5.92 3.04
CA VAL A 68 8.24 -6.29 2.33
C VAL A 68 9.47 -5.94 3.17
N ARG A 69 10.31 -6.93 3.50
CA ARG A 69 11.57 -6.72 4.24
C ARG A 69 12.66 -6.11 3.37
N ASP A 70 12.77 -6.57 2.13
CA ASP A 70 13.80 -6.13 1.17
C ASP A 70 13.17 -5.82 -0.19
N ILE A 71 12.83 -4.55 -0.37
CA ILE A 71 12.22 -4.05 -1.60
C ILE A 71 13.21 -4.05 -2.78
N ASP A 72 14.52 -3.89 -2.54
CA ASP A 72 15.54 -3.99 -3.59
C ASP A 72 15.56 -5.43 -4.15
N ASN A 73 15.51 -6.43 -3.27
CA ASN A 73 15.40 -7.83 -3.67
C ASN A 73 14.08 -8.12 -4.39
N LEU A 74 12.94 -7.61 -3.89
CA LEU A 74 11.64 -7.80 -4.56
C LEU A 74 11.68 -7.28 -6.01
N TYR A 75 12.22 -6.07 -6.23
CA TYR A 75 12.34 -5.52 -7.57
C TYR A 75 13.30 -6.30 -8.45
N ARG A 76 14.43 -6.76 -7.91
CA ARG A 76 15.35 -7.63 -8.67
C ARG A 76 14.65 -8.91 -9.12
N GLN A 77 13.92 -9.58 -8.23
CA GLN A 77 13.17 -10.80 -8.56
C GLN A 77 12.06 -10.53 -9.59
N ALA A 78 11.33 -9.42 -9.43
CA ALA A 78 10.32 -8.98 -10.38
C ALA A 78 10.91 -8.75 -11.77
N LEU A 79 12.04 -8.06 -11.87
CA LEU A 79 12.71 -7.79 -13.13
C LEU A 79 13.17 -9.10 -13.79
N GLU A 80 13.80 -10.02 -13.05
CA GLU A 80 14.27 -11.31 -13.57
C GLU A 80 13.12 -12.18 -14.11
N ASN A 81 11.94 -12.09 -13.50
CA ASN A 81 10.76 -12.90 -13.83
C ASN A 81 9.76 -12.22 -14.78
N LEU A 82 10.00 -11.00 -15.22
CA LEU A 82 9.19 -10.35 -16.28
C LEU A 82 9.68 -10.77 -17.66
N LYS A 83 8.82 -10.77 -18.68
CA LYS A 83 9.29 -10.80 -20.07
C LYS A 83 9.94 -9.47 -20.43
N PRO A 84 10.88 -9.42 -21.39
CA PRO A 84 11.26 -8.16 -22.02
C PRO A 84 10.02 -7.35 -22.41
N GLY A 85 10.01 -6.06 -22.07
CA GLY A 85 8.85 -5.18 -22.25
C GLY A 85 7.69 -5.37 -21.26
N GLY A 86 7.76 -6.34 -20.33
CA GLY A 86 6.77 -6.57 -19.27
C GLY A 86 6.80 -5.50 -18.18
N TRP A 87 5.74 -5.42 -17.36
CA TRP A 87 5.56 -4.34 -16.38
C TRP A 87 5.46 -4.83 -14.94
N MET A 88 6.04 -4.06 -14.02
CA MET A 88 5.80 -4.15 -12.57
C MET A 88 5.01 -2.93 -12.13
N GLU A 89 4.01 -3.10 -11.28
CA GLU A 89 3.28 -2.02 -10.60
C GLU A 89 3.13 -2.33 -9.11
N MET A 90 3.37 -1.33 -8.28
CA MET A 90 3.09 -1.36 -6.85
C MET A 90 2.27 -0.14 -6.45
N ALA A 91 1.18 -0.37 -5.72
CA ALA A 91 0.35 0.71 -5.19
C ALA A 91 0.15 0.55 -3.67
N SER A 92 0.44 1.57 -2.87
CA SER A 92 0.24 1.49 -1.43
C SER A 92 -0.04 2.86 -0.82
N MET A 93 -0.79 2.85 0.28
CA MET A 93 -0.90 4.01 1.17
C MET A 93 0.37 4.17 2.00
N GLU A 94 0.76 5.42 2.25
CA GLU A 94 1.68 5.73 3.34
C GLU A 94 1.00 5.45 4.69
N VAL A 95 1.76 4.90 5.64
CA VAL A 95 1.35 4.83 7.04
C VAL A 95 1.63 6.20 7.68
N ASN A 96 0.89 7.22 7.26
CA ASN A 96 1.04 8.57 7.78
C ASN A 96 -0.27 9.39 7.68
N THR A 97 -0.28 10.57 8.30
CA THR A 97 -1.37 11.53 8.21
C THR A 97 -0.84 12.93 7.94
N TYR A 98 -1.54 13.66 7.10
CA TYR A 98 -1.24 15.04 6.72
C TYR A 98 -2.51 15.89 6.73
N SER A 99 -2.33 17.20 6.69
CA SER A 99 -3.36 18.15 6.27
C SER A 99 -2.71 19.32 5.55
N ASP A 100 -3.49 20.08 4.78
CA ASP A 100 -2.98 21.26 4.05
C ASP A 100 -3.05 22.56 4.89
N ASP A 101 -3.58 22.46 6.11
CA ASP A 101 -3.91 23.59 7.00
C ASP A 101 -3.51 23.33 8.46
N ASP A 102 -2.55 22.42 8.66
CA ASP A 102 -2.00 22.05 9.97
C ASP A 102 -2.98 21.44 10.99
N THR A 103 -4.25 21.22 10.61
CA THR A 103 -5.22 20.54 11.46
C THR A 103 -4.80 19.12 11.87
N HIS A 104 -3.95 18.44 11.10
CA HIS A 104 -3.37 17.16 11.48
C HIS A 104 -2.57 17.21 12.80
N LEU A 105 -1.99 18.35 13.17
CA LEU A 105 -1.26 18.52 14.44
C LEU A 105 -2.16 18.41 15.68
N ARG A 106 -3.49 18.47 15.50
CA ARG A 106 -4.47 18.26 16.57
C ARG A 106 -4.75 16.78 16.84
N ALA A 107 -4.47 15.91 15.87
CA ALA A 107 -4.66 14.47 15.98
C ALA A 107 -3.45 13.81 16.68
N LYS A 108 -3.28 14.13 17.97
CA LYS A 108 -2.09 13.77 18.74
C LYS A 108 -1.93 12.27 18.91
N ASN A 109 -3.01 11.54 19.21
CA ASN A 109 -2.95 10.09 19.37
C ASN A 109 -2.60 9.42 18.04
N LEU A 110 -3.15 9.91 16.93
CA LEU A 110 -2.86 9.36 15.61
C LEU A 110 -1.40 9.59 15.22
N LEU A 111 -0.87 10.81 15.42
CA LEU A 111 0.53 11.13 15.16
C LEU A 111 1.49 10.30 16.02
N GLU A 112 1.21 10.18 17.31
CA GLU A 112 1.98 9.36 18.23
C GLU A 112 1.91 7.87 17.84
N GLY A 113 0.74 7.39 17.45
CA GLY A 113 0.55 6.01 17.01
C GLY A 113 1.32 5.70 15.73
N ILE A 114 1.39 6.64 14.80
CA ILE A 114 2.21 6.54 13.59
C ILE A 114 3.69 6.39 13.95
N VAL A 115 4.21 7.22 14.87
CA VAL A 115 5.59 7.13 15.35
C VAL A 115 5.87 5.74 15.95
N TYR A 116 5.01 5.26 16.85
CA TYR A 116 5.17 3.94 17.45
C TYR A 116 5.08 2.81 16.43
N MET A 117 4.16 2.89 15.46
CA MET A 117 4.07 1.90 14.39
C MET A 117 5.36 1.88 13.56
N HIS A 118 5.91 3.03 13.20
CA HIS A 118 7.16 3.11 12.43
C HIS A 118 8.35 2.55 13.20
N ASP A 119 8.48 2.89 14.48
CA ASP A 119 9.55 2.37 15.34
C ASP A 119 9.47 0.84 15.47
N CYS A 120 8.27 0.32 15.79
CA CYS A 120 8.05 -1.12 15.90
C CYS A 120 8.28 -1.85 14.58
N ALA A 121 7.83 -1.27 13.47
CA ALA A 121 7.97 -1.85 12.14
C ALA A 121 9.43 -1.98 11.72
N ARG A 122 10.26 -0.96 12.03
CA ARG A 122 11.71 -1.02 11.83
C ARG A 122 12.38 -2.10 12.68
N GLU A 123 12.02 -2.22 13.95
CA GLU A 123 12.57 -3.26 14.83
C GLU A 123 12.19 -4.66 14.38
N TYR A 124 10.94 -4.85 13.94
CA TYR A 124 10.47 -6.10 13.34
C TYR A 124 11.13 -6.39 11.97
N GLY A 125 11.68 -5.36 11.34
CA GLY A 125 12.40 -5.39 10.06
C GLY A 125 11.49 -5.42 8.84
N LYS A 126 10.28 -4.85 8.94
CA LYS A 126 9.42 -4.56 7.79
C LYS A 126 8.99 -3.10 7.87
N ASP A 127 9.82 -2.22 7.31
CA ASP A 127 9.66 -0.77 7.43
C ASP A 127 8.32 -0.29 6.85
N MET A 128 7.62 0.56 7.61
CA MET A 128 6.35 1.20 7.23
C MET A 128 6.54 2.66 6.77
N THR A 129 7.79 3.02 6.48
CA THR A 129 8.18 4.30 5.88
C THR A 129 8.83 4.13 4.51
N SER A 130 8.73 2.98 3.85
CA SER A 130 9.49 2.63 2.65
C SER A 130 8.94 3.20 1.33
N VAL A 131 7.63 3.46 1.22
CA VAL A 131 6.96 3.81 -0.05
C VAL A 131 7.66 4.92 -0.84
N HIS A 132 8.11 5.98 -0.15
CA HIS A 132 8.73 7.15 -0.79
C HIS A 132 10.03 6.81 -1.56
N SER A 133 10.66 5.67 -1.25
CA SER A 133 11.88 5.21 -1.91
C SER A 133 11.63 4.24 -3.06
N TRP A 134 10.40 3.76 -3.25
CA TRP A 134 10.08 2.68 -4.19
C TRP A 134 10.44 3.04 -5.62
N LYS A 135 10.16 4.27 -6.06
CA LYS A 135 10.50 4.73 -7.41
C LYS A 135 12.00 4.65 -7.69
N GLU A 136 12.81 5.26 -6.82
CA GLU A 136 14.27 5.28 -6.96
C GLU A 136 14.84 3.86 -6.92
N LYS A 137 14.33 3.01 -6.03
CA LYS A 137 14.77 1.61 -5.93
C LYS A 137 14.36 0.77 -7.14
N MET A 138 13.21 1.05 -7.75
CA MET A 138 12.79 0.42 -8.99
C MET A 138 13.71 0.83 -10.16
N GLU A 139 14.06 2.13 -10.26
CA GLU A 139 15.05 2.61 -11.24
C GLU A 139 16.42 1.93 -11.03
N LYS A 140 16.90 1.90 -9.80
CA LYS A 140 18.17 1.26 -9.42
C LYS A 140 18.20 -0.24 -9.73
N ALA A 141 17.08 -0.94 -9.61
CA ALA A 141 16.97 -2.35 -9.95
C ALA A 141 17.13 -2.62 -11.46
N GLY A 142 16.97 -1.60 -12.31
CA GLY A 142 17.16 -1.70 -13.77
C GLY A 142 15.86 -1.64 -14.58
N PHE A 143 14.73 -1.28 -13.96
CA PHE A 143 13.52 -0.97 -14.70
C PHE A 143 13.69 0.35 -15.48
N VAL A 144 13.05 0.42 -16.65
CA VAL A 144 12.95 1.61 -17.50
C VAL A 144 11.53 2.14 -17.51
N ASN A 145 11.31 3.35 -18.04
CA ASN A 145 10.00 4.00 -18.08
C ASN A 145 9.32 4.10 -16.70
N VAL A 146 10.13 4.22 -15.63
CA VAL A 146 9.62 4.26 -14.26
C VAL A 146 8.84 5.55 -14.01
N ARG A 147 7.65 5.41 -13.46
CA ARG A 147 6.76 6.52 -13.10
C ARG A 147 6.21 6.33 -11.71
N GLU A 148 5.92 7.47 -11.08
CA GLU A 148 5.23 7.53 -9.81
C GLU A 148 4.07 8.51 -9.93
N GLU A 149 2.92 8.11 -9.42
CA GLU A 149 1.76 8.95 -9.25
C GLU A 149 1.37 8.98 -7.77
N ILE A 150 1.16 10.17 -7.22
CA ILE A 150 0.82 10.36 -5.79
C ILE A 150 -0.55 11.02 -5.69
N PHE A 151 -1.45 10.39 -4.94
CA PHE A 151 -2.81 10.86 -4.72
C PHE A 151 -3.07 11.13 -3.25
N LYS A 152 -3.81 12.19 -2.93
CA LYS A 152 -4.33 12.41 -1.57
C LYS A 152 -5.57 11.54 -1.36
N LEU A 153 -5.59 10.76 -0.29
CA LEU A 153 -6.74 9.97 0.14
C LEU A 153 -7.24 10.48 1.50
N PRO A 154 -8.40 11.13 1.56
CA PRO A 154 -8.97 11.62 2.81
C PRO A 154 -9.23 10.48 3.80
N GLN A 155 -8.91 10.70 5.07
CA GLN A 155 -9.09 9.71 6.14
C GLN A 155 -10.43 9.85 6.87
N SER A 156 -11.20 10.88 6.53
CA SER A 156 -12.56 11.11 6.99
C SER A 156 -13.36 11.90 5.92
N PRO A 157 -14.71 11.94 5.98
CA PRO A 157 -15.54 12.59 4.98
C PRO A 157 -15.60 14.13 5.12
N TRP A 158 -14.51 14.76 5.52
CA TRP A 158 -14.38 16.21 5.62
C TRP A 158 -14.39 16.97 4.27
N PRO A 159 -13.93 16.43 3.11
CA PRO A 159 -13.89 17.18 1.87
C PRO A 159 -15.27 17.67 1.42
N LYS A 160 -15.32 18.85 0.80
CA LYS A 160 -16.56 19.38 0.19
C LYS A 160 -16.91 18.68 -1.12
N ASP A 161 -15.90 18.28 -1.90
CA ASP A 161 -16.09 17.56 -3.15
C ASP A 161 -16.81 16.22 -2.88
N PRO A 162 -17.93 15.92 -3.56
CA PRO A 162 -18.72 14.72 -3.29
C PRO A 162 -17.95 13.40 -3.47
N LYS A 163 -17.04 13.32 -4.45
CA LYS A 163 -16.27 12.10 -4.71
C LYS A 163 -15.21 11.89 -3.63
N MET A 164 -14.51 12.95 -3.25
CA MET A 164 -13.51 12.91 -2.18
C MET A 164 -14.15 12.64 -0.81
N LYS A 165 -15.35 13.16 -0.57
CA LYS A 165 -16.14 12.87 0.62
C LYS A 165 -16.50 11.38 0.69
N ASP A 166 -16.94 10.79 -0.42
CA ASP A 166 -17.30 9.38 -0.51
C ASP A 166 -16.08 8.48 -0.29
N LEU A 167 -14.95 8.79 -0.94
CA LEU A 167 -13.66 8.14 -0.69
C LEU A 167 -13.26 8.23 0.79
N GLY A 168 -13.40 9.40 1.40
CA GLY A 168 -13.11 9.61 2.81
C GLY A 168 -13.96 8.76 3.75
N ARG A 169 -15.25 8.53 3.43
CA ARG A 169 -16.09 7.60 4.21
C ARG A 169 -15.55 6.17 4.14
N TYR A 170 -15.24 5.68 2.94
CA TYR A 170 -14.75 4.31 2.77
C TYR A 170 -13.39 4.11 3.43
N HIS A 171 -12.48 5.08 3.28
CA HIS A 171 -11.17 4.99 3.89
C HIS A 171 -11.23 5.08 5.42
N GLN A 172 -12.11 5.91 5.98
CA GLN A 172 -12.31 5.98 7.44
C GLN A 172 -12.73 4.62 8.03
N VAL A 173 -13.62 3.89 7.35
CA VAL A 173 -13.99 2.53 7.76
C VAL A 173 -12.78 1.61 7.70
N ASN A 174 -12.00 1.66 6.61
CA ASN A 174 -10.76 0.88 6.49
C ASN A 174 -9.81 1.16 7.67
N MET A 175 -9.59 2.43 8.03
CA MET A 175 -8.75 2.79 9.16
C MET A 175 -9.30 2.28 10.50
N PHE A 176 -10.61 2.33 10.73
CA PHE A 176 -11.20 1.83 11.97
C PHE A 176 -11.02 0.33 12.16
N GLU A 177 -11.06 -0.44 11.08
CA GLU A 177 -10.80 -1.88 11.07
C GLU A 177 -9.30 -2.19 11.17
N ALA A 178 -8.43 -1.36 10.56
CA ALA A 178 -6.99 -1.60 10.52
C ALA A 178 -6.23 -1.22 11.80
N LEU A 179 -6.60 -0.11 12.47
CA LEU A 179 -5.84 0.44 13.60
C LEU A 179 -5.66 -0.58 14.74
N GLY A 180 -6.73 -1.27 15.13
CA GLY A 180 -6.68 -2.25 16.20
C GLY A 180 -5.65 -3.36 15.93
N PRO A 181 -5.80 -4.14 14.84
CA PRO A 181 -4.86 -5.19 14.46
C PRO A 181 -3.39 -4.74 14.40
N TYR A 182 -3.08 -3.59 13.79
CA TYR A 182 -1.70 -3.10 13.72
C TYR A 182 -1.15 -2.77 15.11
N CYS A 183 -1.88 -2.00 15.92
CA CYS A 183 -1.45 -1.65 17.26
C CYS A 183 -1.31 -2.89 18.15
N TYR A 184 -2.25 -3.85 18.10
CA TYR A 184 -2.10 -5.09 18.84
C TYR A 184 -0.88 -5.89 18.40
N ALA A 185 -0.68 -6.09 17.10
CA ALA A 185 0.42 -6.90 16.59
C ALA A 185 1.78 -6.29 16.93
N LEU A 186 1.95 -4.98 16.76
CA LEU A 186 3.23 -4.31 16.96
C LEU A 186 3.48 -3.97 18.43
N PHE A 187 2.51 -3.34 19.12
CA PHE A 187 2.77 -2.77 20.44
C PHE A 187 2.83 -3.85 21.53
N THR A 188 2.12 -4.97 21.38
CA THR A 188 2.29 -6.09 22.32
C THR A 188 3.62 -6.82 22.12
N ARG A 189 4.03 -7.06 20.87
CA ARG A 189 5.21 -7.89 20.55
C ARG A 189 6.53 -7.14 20.73
N VAL A 190 6.54 -5.84 20.44
CA VAL A 190 7.75 -5.02 20.44
C VAL A 190 7.81 -4.16 21.71
N MET A 191 6.73 -3.47 22.06
CA MET A 191 6.73 -2.52 23.18
C MET A 191 6.23 -3.12 24.51
N GLY A 192 5.65 -4.33 24.49
CA GLY A 192 5.12 -4.99 25.67
C GLY A 192 3.88 -4.34 26.27
N TRP A 193 3.12 -3.56 25.50
CA TRP A 193 1.90 -2.90 25.99
C TRP A 193 0.82 -3.90 26.36
N GLU A 194 0.05 -3.59 27.41
CA GLU A 194 -1.13 -4.35 27.78
C GLU A 194 -2.28 -4.07 26.83
N ARG A 195 -3.15 -5.06 26.60
CA ARG A 195 -4.28 -4.92 25.67
C ARG A 195 -5.19 -3.74 26.00
N THR A 196 -5.43 -3.50 27.28
CA THR A 196 -6.27 -2.39 27.75
C THR A 196 -5.68 -1.02 27.42
N GLU A 197 -4.35 -0.88 27.46
CA GLU A 197 -3.68 0.37 27.09
C GLU A 197 -3.82 0.62 25.58
N ILE A 198 -3.68 -0.45 24.78
CA ILE A 198 -3.88 -0.40 23.32
C ILE A 198 -5.32 -0.01 22.97
N GLU A 199 -6.32 -0.58 23.67
CA GLU A 199 -7.73 -0.25 23.43
C GLU A 199 -8.03 1.23 23.68
N VAL A 200 -7.52 1.79 24.78
CA VAL A 200 -7.68 3.21 25.10
C VAL A 200 -7.02 4.08 24.04
N PHE A 201 -5.80 3.73 23.63
CA PHE A 201 -5.05 4.47 22.62
C PHE A 201 -5.74 4.44 21.24
N VAL A 202 -6.19 3.26 20.81
CA VAL A 202 -6.97 3.09 19.57
C VAL A 202 -8.30 3.86 19.63
N ALA A 203 -8.96 3.90 20.79
CA ALA A 203 -10.17 4.70 20.95
C ALA A 203 -9.89 6.21 20.74
N GLY A 204 -8.78 6.73 21.25
CA GLY A 204 -8.32 8.10 21.02
C GLY A 204 -8.08 8.39 19.54
N MET A 205 -7.33 7.53 18.84
CA MET A 205 -7.11 7.65 17.39
C MET A 205 -8.43 7.65 16.60
N LYS A 206 -9.36 6.75 16.94
CA LYS A 206 -10.68 6.69 16.31
C LYS A 206 -11.53 7.94 16.59
N GLN A 207 -11.36 8.58 17.75
CA GLN A 207 -12.05 9.84 18.05
C GLN A 207 -11.52 10.97 17.16
N GLU A 208 -10.21 11.08 17.00
CA GLU A 208 -9.56 12.11 16.17
C GLU A 208 -9.92 11.95 14.69
N LEU A 209 -10.01 10.72 14.19
CA LEU A 209 -10.47 10.41 12.83
C LEU A 209 -11.96 10.75 12.60
N ARG A 210 -12.80 10.76 13.64
CA ARG A 210 -14.21 11.17 13.54
C ARG A 210 -14.39 12.68 13.50
N ASP A 211 -13.41 13.44 13.99
CA ASP A 211 -13.48 14.90 14.00
C ASP A 211 -13.25 15.45 12.59
N LEU A 212 -14.32 15.98 11.99
CA LEU A 212 -14.27 16.54 10.64
C LEU A 212 -13.56 17.91 10.57
N ASN A 213 -13.21 18.51 11.71
CA ASN A 213 -12.34 19.68 11.76
C ASN A 213 -10.86 19.31 11.58
N ASN A 214 -10.53 18.01 11.63
CA ASN A 214 -9.24 17.49 11.24
C ASN A 214 -9.31 17.10 9.76
N HIS A 215 -8.69 17.89 8.89
CA HIS A 215 -8.69 17.69 7.44
C HIS A 215 -7.64 16.66 7.01
N LEU A 216 -7.72 15.48 7.64
CA LEU A 216 -6.72 14.43 7.55
C LEU A 216 -6.75 13.73 6.19
N TYR A 217 -5.57 13.51 5.61
CA TYR A 217 -5.39 12.64 4.46
C TYR A 217 -4.07 11.86 4.57
N THR A 218 -4.04 10.68 3.96
CA THR A 218 -2.78 9.98 3.63
C THR A 218 -2.46 10.14 2.14
N LYS A 219 -1.25 9.75 1.73
CA LYS A 219 -0.84 9.69 0.34
C LYS A 219 -0.89 8.25 -0.15
N VAL A 220 -1.43 8.05 -1.33
CA VAL A 220 -1.37 6.78 -2.08
C VAL A 220 -0.34 6.95 -3.17
N HIS A 221 0.69 6.12 -3.16
CA HIS A 221 1.69 6.07 -4.23
C HIS A 221 1.35 4.92 -5.16
N ILE A 222 1.52 5.17 -6.45
CA ILE A 222 1.50 4.13 -7.49
C ILE A 222 2.79 4.26 -8.25
N VAL A 223 3.64 3.24 -8.13
CA VAL A 223 4.94 3.17 -8.79
C VAL A 223 4.91 2.03 -9.78
N TYR A 224 5.27 2.30 -11.03
CA TYR A 224 5.35 1.27 -12.06
C TYR A 224 6.54 1.50 -12.97
N GLY A 225 7.06 0.40 -13.51
CA GLY A 225 8.24 0.37 -14.36
C GLY A 225 8.22 -0.83 -15.29
N GLN A 226 8.96 -0.70 -16.39
CA GLN A 226 9.02 -1.70 -17.45
C GLN A 226 10.36 -2.41 -17.44
N ARG A 227 10.36 -3.73 -17.64
CA ARG A 227 11.58 -4.47 -17.96
C ARG A 227 12.09 -4.03 -19.34
N PRO A 228 13.39 -3.72 -19.50
CA PRO A 228 13.98 -3.44 -20.82
C PRO A 228 13.73 -4.56 -21.84
N GLU A 229 13.76 -4.21 -23.12
CA GLU A 229 13.75 -5.17 -24.25
C GLU A 229 14.98 -6.08 -24.29
#